data_AF-A0A7W8YDC0-F1
#
_entry.id   AF-A0A7W8YDC0-F1
#
_cell.length_a   1.000
_cell.length_b   1.000
_cell.length_c   1.000
_cell.angle_alpha   90.00
_cell.angle_beta   90.00
_cell.angle_gamma   90.00
#
_symmetry.space_group_name_H-M   'P 1'
#
loop_
_entity.id
_entity.type
_entity.pdbx_description
1 polymer ?
#
loop_
_entity_poly.entity_id
_entity_poly.type
_entity_poly.pdbx_seq_one_letter_code
_entity_poly.pdbx_strand_id
1 'polypeptide(L)'
;MTATLKRPRLVSNTLVTMASRLAEKLEALGQPAKSGLIAHALHELLDGQDESTKELRAAVQIHLAIVSNGSAIAHTAADVESVAMLSTQEAAQLMECSRPYVAMLIDAGKLAGAVTSKGGHRKVPKSSVLQWMEATNAAKAASAGDKDYRKAAMDAGMYATPEEDYVKAAKRSGHHATD
;
A
#
# COMPACT_ATOMS: atom_id res chain seq x y z
N MET A 1 24.34 53.71 -0.43
CA MET A 1 23.12 53.54 -1.24
C MET A 1 22.41 52.30 -0.75
N THR A 2 21.44 52.46 0.16
CA THR A 2 20.73 51.36 0.83
C THR A 2 19.50 50.97 0.02
N ALA A 3 19.54 49.79 -0.60
CA ALA A 3 18.43 49.25 -1.38
C ALA A 3 17.32 48.75 -0.45
N THR A 4 16.21 49.48 -0.38
CA THR A 4 14.98 49.06 0.30
C THR A 4 14.28 48.00 -0.56
N LEU A 5 14.50 46.73 -0.26
CA LEU A 5 13.77 45.61 -0.90
C LEU A 5 12.31 45.63 -0.45
N LYS A 6 11.45 46.17 -1.31
CA LYS A 6 9.99 46.16 -1.19
C LYS A 6 9.52 44.70 -1.28
N ARG A 7 9.26 44.05 -0.13
CA ARG A 7 8.72 42.68 -0.07
C ARG A 7 7.42 42.59 -0.91
N PRO A 8 7.23 41.50 -1.67
CA PRO A 8 6.09 41.35 -2.56
C PRO A 8 4.80 41.17 -1.75
N ARG A 9 3.83 42.09 -1.94
CA ARG A 9 2.50 42.12 -1.30
C ARG A 9 1.55 40.98 -1.71
N LEU A 10 2.05 39.97 -2.43
CA LEU A 10 1.23 38.91 -3.00
C LEU A 10 0.79 37.87 -1.95
N VAL A 11 1.64 37.58 -0.96
CA VAL A 11 1.36 36.55 0.07
C VAL A 11 0.24 36.97 1.03
N SER A 12 0.10 38.28 1.25
CA SER A 12 -0.89 38.84 2.17
C SER A 12 -2.34 38.57 1.74
N ASN A 13 -2.61 38.53 0.43
CA ASN A 13 -3.98 38.37 -0.07
C ASN A 13 -4.53 36.95 0.15
N THR A 14 -3.70 35.92 0.01
CA THR A 14 -4.14 34.53 0.19
C THR A 14 -4.46 34.23 1.65
N LEU A 15 -3.58 34.63 2.58
CA LEU A 15 -3.81 34.43 4.02
C LEU A 15 -5.03 35.20 4.53
N VAL A 16 -5.25 36.43 4.04
CA VAL A 16 -6.45 37.21 4.38
C VAL A 16 -7.71 36.53 3.84
N THR A 17 -7.68 35.98 2.63
CA THR A 17 -8.81 35.24 2.06
C THR A 17 -9.12 33.98 2.88
N MET A 18 -8.09 33.20 3.24
CA MET A 18 -8.23 32.03 4.11
C MET A 18 -8.80 32.40 5.48
N ALA A 19 -8.33 33.49 6.07
CA ALA A 19 -8.78 33.98 7.36
C ALA A 19 -10.25 34.40 7.35
N SER A 20 -10.72 35.06 6.29
CA SER A 20 -12.15 35.38 6.13
C SER A 20 -13.01 34.13 6.02
N ARG A 21 -12.59 33.12 5.25
CA ARG A 21 -13.31 31.84 5.16
C ARG A 21 -13.32 31.05 6.47
N LEU A 22 -12.23 31.14 7.23
CA LEU A 22 -12.17 30.55 8.56
C LEU A 22 -13.09 31.27 9.54
N ALA A 23 -13.14 32.60 9.49
CA ALA A 23 -14.07 33.39 10.31
C ALA A 23 -15.53 33.01 10.04
N GLU A 24 -15.93 32.91 8.76
CA GLU A 24 -17.28 32.45 8.36
C GLU A 24 -17.61 31.06 8.94
N LYS A 25 -16.65 30.12 8.91
CA LYS A 25 -16.83 28.77 9.47
C LYS A 25 -16.90 28.75 11.00
N LEU A 26 -16.11 29.59 11.67
CA LEU A 26 -16.12 29.70 13.12
C LEU A 26 -17.41 30.36 13.62
N GLU A 27 -17.92 31.37 12.90
CA GLU A 27 -19.24 31.94 13.16
C GLU A 27 -20.36 30.88 13.03
N ALA A 28 -20.29 30.03 12.01
CA ALA A 28 -21.24 28.91 11.85
C ALA A 28 -21.15 27.86 12.99
N LEU A 29 -20.01 27.77 13.67
CA LEU A 29 -19.79 26.92 14.85
C LEU A 29 -20.08 27.65 16.18
N GLY A 30 -20.60 28.88 16.12
CA GLY A 30 -20.94 29.67 17.30
C GLY A 30 -19.77 30.37 17.99
N GLN A 31 -18.59 30.40 17.36
CA GLN A 31 -17.39 31.07 17.86
C GLN A 31 -16.99 32.24 16.95
N PRO A 32 -17.57 33.44 17.14
CA PRO A 32 -17.24 34.57 16.27
C PRO A 32 -15.79 35.02 16.50
N ALA A 33 -14.98 34.95 15.45
CA ALA A 33 -13.59 35.37 15.48
C ALA A 33 -13.33 36.39 14.36
N LYS A 34 -12.63 37.48 14.68
CA LYS A 34 -12.32 38.54 13.70
C LYS A 34 -11.31 38.03 12.67
N SER A 35 -11.65 38.10 11.39
CA SER A 35 -10.79 37.68 10.28
C SER A 35 -9.38 38.32 10.33
N GLY A 36 -9.28 39.58 10.74
CA GLY A 36 -7.98 40.27 10.89
C GLY A 36 -7.07 39.63 11.95
N LEU A 37 -7.61 39.15 13.06
CA LEU A 37 -6.84 38.47 14.10
C LEU A 37 -6.38 37.08 13.62
N ILE A 38 -7.25 36.36 12.91
CA ILE A 38 -6.91 35.05 12.33
C ILE A 38 -5.80 35.21 11.29
N ALA A 39 -5.90 36.20 10.41
CA ALA A 39 -4.88 36.46 9.40
C ALA A 39 -3.52 36.79 10.02
N HIS A 40 -3.52 37.60 11.09
CA HIS A 40 -2.29 37.94 11.80
C HIS A 40 -1.66 36.73 12.48
N ALA A 41 -2.47 35.92 13.19
CA ALA A 41 -2.01 34.70 13.85
C ALA A 41 -1.47 33.66 12.85
N LEU A 42 -2.15 33.46 11.71
CA LEU A 42 -1.66 32.58 10.64
C LEU A 42 -0.33 33.09 10.07
N HIS A 43 -0.17 34.41 9.94
CA HIS A 43 1.08 34.98 9.43
C HIS A 43 2.23 34.77 10.42
N GLU A 44 2.02 35.04 11.70
CA GLU A 44 3.02 34.81 12.75
C GLU A 44 3.44 33.33 12.83
N LEU A 45 2.47 32.42 12.77
CA LEU A 45 2.67 30.99 12.84
C LEU A 45 3.40 30.39 11.63
N LEU A 46 3.35 31.06 10.46
CA LEU A 46 3.96 30.56 9.22
C LEU A 46 5.22 31.34 8.78
N ASP A 47 5.39 32.62 9.15
CA ASP A 47 6.52 33.46 8.73
C ASP A 47 7.74 33.37 9.66
N GLY A 48 7.59 32.71 10.82
CA GLY A 48 8.67 32.41 11.76
C GLY A 48 9.86 31.67 11.12
N GLN A 49 11.07 31.99 11.59
CA GLN A 49 12.32 31.38 11.12
C GLN A 49 12.81 30.23 12.02
N ASP A 50 12.07 29.92 13.08
CA ASP A 50 12.39 28.86 14.03
C ASP A 50 12.17 27.47 13.42
N GLU A 51 12.87 26.46 13.95
CA GLU A 51 12.73 25.08 13.48
C GLU A 51 11.29 24.55 13.61
N SER A 52 10.59 24.91 14.68
CA SER A 52 9.18 24.55 14.87
C SER A 52 8.28 25.13 13.76
N THR A 53 8.52 26.36 13.33
CA THR A 53 7.77 26.98 12.21
C THR A 53 8.12 26.34 10.88
N LYS A 54 9.38 25.92 10.67
CA LYS A 54 9.78 25.17 9.46
C LYS A 54 9.12 23.80 9.39
N GLU A 55 9.12 23.05 10.49
CA GLU A 55 8.44 21.76 10.60
C GLU A 55 6.94 21.91 10.35
N LEU A 56 6.32 22.95 10.91
CA LEU A 56 4.91 23.23 10.70
C LEU A 56 4.61 23.58 9.24
N ARG A 57 5.45 24.40 8.59
CA ARG A 57 5.32 24.68 7.15
C ARG A 57 5.44 23.40 6.32
N ALA A 58 6.39 22.52 6.63
CA ALA A 58 6.55 21.25 5.95
C ALA A 58 5.31 20.35 6.15
N ALA A 59 4.79 20.25 7.37
CA ALA A 59 3.58 19.49 7.66
C ALA A 59 2.35 20.02 6.89
N VAL A 60 2.17 21.34 6.86
CA VAL A 60 1.08 21.99 6.09
C VAL A 60 1.24 21.74 4.59
N GLN A 61 2.46 21.83 4.05
CA GLN A 61 2.73 21.54 2.63
C GLN A 61 2.41 20.08 2.27
N ILE A 62 2.82 19.13 3.11
CA ILE A 62 2.49 17.70 2.94
C ILE A 62 0.98 17.50 2.97
N HIS A 63 0.30 18.06 3.97
CA HIS A 63 -1.16 17.93 4.08
C HIS A 63 -1.89 18.55 2.88
N LEU A 64 -1.48 19.74 2.42
CA LEU A 64 -2.07 20.37 1.25
C LEU A 64 -1.79 19.57 -0.04
N ALA A 65 -0.61 18.97 -0.19
CA ALA A 65 -0.34 18.08 -1.30
C ALA A 65 -1.25 16.84 -1.27
N ILE A 66 -1.47 16.26 -0.09
CA ILE A 66 -2.40 15.14 0.11
C ILE A 66 -3.83 15.56 -0.23
N VAL A 67 -4.32 16.71 0.26
CA VAL A 67 -5.70 17.18 -0.02
C VAL A 67 -5.88 17.55 -1.50
N SER A 68 -4.89 18.20 -2.10
CA SER A 68 -4.90 18.57 -3.53
C SER A 68 -4.93 17.34 -4.43
N ASN A 69 -4.19 16.29 -4.07
CA ASN A 69 -4.17 15.02 -4.81
C ASN A 69 -5.36 14.12 -4.41
N GLY A 70 -5.89 14.32 -3.21
CA GLY A 70 -6.89 13.52 -2.52
C GLY A 70 -8.34 13.92 -2.81
N SER A 71 -8.61 14.89 -3.68
CA SER A 71 -9.96 15.00 -4.28
C SER A 71 -10.27 13.82 -5.20
N ALA A 72 -9.31 12.93 -5.48
CA ALA A 72 -9.52 11.60 -6.05
C ALA A 72 -9.42 10.46 -5.01
N ILE A 73 -8.98 10.73 -3.77
CA ILE A 73 -8.65 9.70 -2.77
C ILE A 73 -8.94 10.25 -1.35
N ALA A 74 -10.21 10.52 -1.06
CA ALA A 74 -10.66 10.71 0.31
C ALA A 74 -10.75 9.33 0.98
N HIS A 75 -9.59 8.83 1.43
CA HIS A 75 -9.36 7.87 2.51
C HIS A 75 -8.07 7.08 2.24
N THR A 76 -6.92 7.61 2.64
CA THR A 76 -5.81 6.80 3.19
C THR A 76 -4.74 7.74 3.75
N ALA A 77 -4.74 7.94 5.07
CA ALA A 77 -3.62 8.53 5.81
C ALA A 77 -2.42 7.56 5.90
N ALA A 78 -2.09 6.87 4.80
CA ALA A 78 -1.08 5.81 4.77
C ALA A 78 -0.31 5.74 3.44
N ASP A 79 -0.30 6.79 2.62
CA ASP A 79 0.43 6.77 1.36
C ASP A 79 1.30 8.01 1.16
N VAL A 80 2.41 8.03 1.91
CA VAL A 80 3.64 8.69 1.47
C VAL A 80 4.54 7.61 0.88
N GLU A 81 4.05 6.83 -0.09
CA GLU A 81 4.93 6.18 -1.05
C GLU A 81 5.12 7.08 -2.25
N SER A 82 6.27 7.73 -2.29
CA SER A 82 6.99 7.87 -3.55
C SER A 82 7.07 6.47 -4.20
N VAL A 83 6.10 6.09 -5.05
CA VAL A 83 5.99 4.79 -5.76
C VAL A 83 7.09 3.82 -5.34
N ALA A 84 6.95 3.21 -4.16
CA ALA A 84 8.10 2.62 -3.50
C ALA A 84 8.48 1.37 -4.30
N MET A 85 9.60 1.47 -5.02
CA MET A 85 10.09 0.39 -5.87
C MET A 85 10.82 -0.63 -5.01
N LEU A 86 10.19 -1.78 -4.78
CA LEU A 86 10.75 -2.89 -4.04
C LEU A 86 11.71 -3.68 -4.92
N SER A 87 12.79 -4.16 -4.32
CA SER A 87 13.60 -5.25 -4.86
C SER A 87 12.81 -6.55 -4.87
N THR A 88 13.24 -7.52 -5.69
CA THR A 88 12.69 -8.88 -5.66
C THR A 88 12.79 -9.55 -4.29
N GLN A 89 13.75 -9.17 -3.45
CA GLN A 89 13.87 -9.71 -2.10
C GLN A 89 12.80 -9.13 -1.17
N GLU A 90 12.60 -7.82 -1.18
CA GLU A 90 11.59 -7.15 -0.34
C GLU A 90 10.18 -7.56 -0.76
N ALA A 91 9.92 -7.66 -2.06
CA ALA A 91 8.65 -8.16 -2.56
C ALA A 91 8.40 -9.63 -2.16
N ALA A 92 9.42 -10.49 -2.17
CA ALA A 92 9.29 -11.88 -1.75
C ALA A 92 8.97 -12.00 -0.24
N GLN A 93 9.60 -11.16 0.59
CA GLN A 93 9.29 -11.08 2.01
C GLN A 93 7.85 -10.62 2.23
N LEU A 94 7.40 -9.59 1.52
CA LEU A 94 6.03 -9.06 1.63
C LEU A 94 4.98 -10.09 1.21
N MET A 95 5.28 -10.87 0.17
CA MET A 95 4.40 -11.93 -0.35
C MET A 95 4.54 -13.27 0.39
N GLU A 96 5.41 -13.36 1.39
CA GLU A 96 5.76 -14.60 2.10
C GLU A 96 6.09 -15.77 1.16
N CYS A 97 6.85 -15.49 0.10
CA CYS A 97 7.15 -16.46 -0.94
C CYS A 97 8.64 -16.47 -1.31
N SER A 98 9.02 -17.33 -2.24
CA SER A 98 10.42 -17.42 -2.67
C SER A 98 10.78 -16.28 -3.63
N ARG A 99 12.01 -15.76 -3.51
CA ARG A 99 12.60 -14.80 -4.46
C ARG A 99 12.49 -15.23 -5.94
N PRO A 100 12.78 -16.49 -6.32
CA PRO A 100 12.62 -16.92 -7.71
C PRO A 100 11.16 -16.89 -8.18
N TYR A 101 10.19 -17.13 -7.29
CA TYR A 101 8.78 -17.01 -7.63
C TYR A 101 8.40 -15.56 -7.99
N VAL A 102 8.90 -14.58 -7.24
CA VAL A 102 8.67 -13.16 -7.59
C VAL A 102 9.34 -12.78 -8.91
N ALA A 103 10.57 -13.26 -9.15
CA ALA A 103 11.24 -13.03 -10.43
C ALA A 103 10.43 -13.60 -11.60
N MET A 104 9.89 -14.81 -11.45
CA MET A 104 9.00 -15.44 -12.42
C MET A 104 7.73 -14.60 -12.67
N LEU A 105 7.12 -14.05 -11.62
CA LEU A 105 5.93 -13.19 -11.76
C LEU A 105 6.22 -11.88 -12.52
N ILE A 106 7.40 -11.30 -12.28
CA ILE A 106 7.86 -10.11 -13.01
C ILE A 106 8.11 -10.46 -14.48
N ASP A 107 8.82 -11.55 -14.76
CA ASP A 107 9.14 -12.00 -16.11
C ASP A 107 7.86 -12.39 -16.88
N ALA A 108 6.84 -12.90 -16.19
CA ALA A 108 5.52 -13.20 -16.75
C ALA A 108 4.59 -11.98 -16.88
N GLY A 109 5.06 -10.77 -16.54
CA GLY A 109 4.27 -9.53 -16.62
C GLY A 109 3.06 -9.49 -15.67
N LYS A 110 3.05 -10.29 -14.61
CA LYS A 110 1.95 -10.36 -13.64
C LYS A 110 1.98 -9.23 -12.62
N LEU A 111 3.14 -8.62 -12.42
CA LEU A 111 3.32 -7.44 -11.57
C LEU A 111 3.49 -6.20 -12.46
N ALA A 112 2.46 -5.35 -12.48
CA ALA A 112 2.40 -4.16 -13.31
C ALA A 112 3.46 -3.12 -12.89
N GLY A 113 4.05 -2.45 -13.89
CA GLY A 113 5.06 -1.43 -13.66
C GLY A 113 6.41 -1.97 -13.16
N ALA A 114 6.63 -3.28 -13.21
CA ALA A 114 7.94 -3.85 -12.93
C ALA A 114 8.97 -3.41 -13.98
N VAL A 115 10.17 -3.08 -13.51
CA VAL A 115 11.28 -2.62 -14.34
C VAL A 115 12.50 -3.50 -14.11
N THR A 116 13.13 -3.90 -15.20
CA THR A 116 14.41 -4.63 -15.18
C THR A 116 15.51 -3.68 -15.62
N SER A 117 16.54 -3.52 -14.79
CA SER A 117 17.72 -2.72 -15.14
C SER A 117 18.57 -3.43 -16.20
N LYS A 118 19.46 -2.68 -16.86
CA LYS A 118 20.43 -3.25 -17.83
C LYS A 118 21.32 -4.35 -17.22
N GLY A 119 21.49 -4.36 -15.89
CA GLY A 119 22.24 -5.38 -15.14
C GLY A 119 21.40 -6.55 -14.64
N GLY A 120 20.13 -6.67 -15.05
CA GLY A 120 19.24 -7.79 -14.67
C GLY A 120 18.61 -7.67 -13.29
N HIS A 121 18.82 -6.56 -12.58
CA HIS A 121 18.12 -6.30 -11.31
C HIS A 121 16.68 -5.88 -11.59
N ARG A 122 15.74 -6.60 -10.98
CA ARG A 122 14.31 -6.35 -11.11
C ARG A 122 13.83 -5.52 -9.93
N LYS A 123 13.00 -4.52 -10.22
CA LYS A 123 12.28 -3.72 -9.23
C LYS A 123 10.80 -3.70 -9.56
N VAL A 124 9.96 -3.70 -8.54
CA VAL A 124 8.50 -3.74 -8.69
C VAL A 124 7.85 -2.69 -7.78
N PRO A 125 6.83 -1.97 -8.24
CA PRO A 125 6.06 -1.07 -7.37
C PRO A 125 5.38 -1.86 -6.24
N LYS A 126 5.48 -1.38 -5.01
CA LYS A 126 4.80 -2.00 -3.86
C LYS A 126 3.29 -2.10 -4.06
N SER A 127 2.66 -1.09 -4.66
CA SER A 127 1.23 -1.11 -5.01
C SER A 127 0.84 -2.30 -5.88
N SER A 128 1.66 -2.65 -6.89
CA SER A 128 1.39 -3.80 -7.74
C SER A 128 1.52 -5.12 -6.98
N VAL A 129 2.44 -5.21 -6.03
CA VAL A 129 2.60 -6.41 -5.19
C VAL A 129 1.38 -6.61 -4.30
N LEU A 130 0.90 -5.54 -3.65
CA LEU A 130 -0.28 -5.57 -2.80
C LEU A 130 -1.54 -5.95 -3.59
N GLN A 131 -1.74 -5.36 -4.77
CA GLN A 131 -2.86 -5.69 -5.64
C GLN A 131 -2.84 -7.17 -6.07
N TRP A 132 -1.66 -7.71 -6.37
CA TRP A 132 -1.52 -9.13 -6.69
C TRP A 132 -1.87 -10.03 -5.51
N MET A 133 -1.44 -9.68 -4.30
CA MET A 133 -1.78 -10.44 -3.08
C MET A 133 -3.28 -10.45 -2.83
N GLU A 134 -3.95 -9.31 -2.96
CA GLU A 134 -5.39 -9.20 -2.79
C GLU A 134 -6.16 -10.06 -3.80
N ALA A 135 -5.82 -9.95 -5.10
CA ALA A 135 -6.43 -10.75 -6.16
C ALA A 135 -6.20 -12.26 -5.94
N THR A 136 -4.99 -12.64 -5.51
CA THR A 136 -4.65 -14.05 -5.26
C THR A 136 -5.38 -14.59 -4.04
N ASN A 137 -5.51 -13.80 -2.97
CA ASN A 137 -6.25 -14.20 -1.77
C ASN A 137 -7.75 -14.35 -2.05
N ALA A 138 -8.34 -13.45 -2.82
CA ALA A 138 -9.72 -13.59 -3.28
C ALA A 138 -9.91 -14.86 -4.13
N ALA A 139 -9.00 -15.13 -5.06
CA ALA A 139 -9.04 -16.36 -5.87
C ALA A 139 -8.85 -17.63 -5.03
N LYS A 140 -7.96 -17.61 -4.03
CA LYS A 140 -7.78 -18.72 -3.07
C LYS A 140 -9.02 -18.94 -2.23
N ALA A 141 -9.66 -17.88 -1.73
CA ALA A 141 -10.90 -17.98 -0.97
C ALA A 141 -12.04 -18.57 -1.82
N ALA A 142 -12.14 -18.16 -3.09
CA ALA A 142 -13.11 -18.74 -4.03
C ALA A 142 -12.81 -20.21 -4.37
N SER A 143 -11.54 -20.60 -4.45
CA SER A 143 -11.12 -21.97 -4.83
C SER A 143 -11.00 -22.93 -3.63
N ALA A 144 -11.02 -22.42 -2.40
CA ALA A 144 -10.93 -23.22 -1.17
C ALA A 144 -12.18 -24.08 -0.94
N GLY A 145 -13.31 -23.74 -1.58
CA GLY A 145 -14.56 -24.50 -1.49
C GLY A 145 -14.64 -25.75 -2.38
N ASP A 146 -13.70 -25.96 -3.31
CA ASP A 146 -13.84 -26.97 -4.39
C ASP A 146 -12.80 -28.10 -4.34
N LYS A 147 -11.91 -28.11 -3.33
CA LYS A 147 -10.79 -29.05 -3.27
C LYS A 147 -11.02 -30.16 -2.27
N ASP A 148 -12.15 -30.84 -2.41
CA ASP A 148 -12.42 -32.04 -1.63
C ASP A 148 -11.71 -33.24 -2.27
N TYR A 149 -10.36 -33.19 -2.27
CA TYR A 149 -9.48 -34.19 -2.90
C TYR A 149 -9.79 -35.61 -2.40
N ARG A 150 -10.24 -35.71 -1.15
CA ARG A 150 -10.67 -36.98 -0.55
C ARG A 150 -11.92 -37.53 -1.24
N LYS A 151 -12.90 -36.67 -1.51
CA LYS A 151 -14.13 -37.03 -2.23
C LYS A 151 -13.83 -37.41 -3.69
N ALA A 152 -12.98 -36.66 -4.37
CA ALA A 152 -12.55 -36.99 -5.74
C ALA A 152 -11.79 -38.32 -5.80
N ALA A 153 -10.93 -38.62 -4.82
CA ALA A 153 -10.23 -39.90 -4.72
C ALA A 153 -11.17 -41.07 -4.37
N MET A 154 -12.17 -40.84 -3.53
CA MET A 154 -13.22 -41.83 -3.25
C MET A 154 -14.08 -42.12 -4.48
N ASP A 155 -14.50 -41.10 -5.22
CA ASP A 155 -15.28 -41.23 -6.46
C ASP A 155 -14.47 -41.94 -7.57
N ALA A 156 -13.16 -41.69 -7.63
CA ALA A 156 -12.24 -42.41 -8.51
C ALA A 156 -11.93 -43.86 -8.06
N GLY A 157 -12.56 -44.35 -6.97
CA GLY A 157 -12.42 -45.73 -6.50
C GLY A 157 -11.09 -46.05 -5.82
N MET A 158 -10.27 -45.04 -5.49
CA MET A 158 -8.93 -45.24 -4.90
C MET A 158 -8.96 -45.84 -3.49
N TYR A 159 -10.13 -45.81 -2.83
CA TYR A 159 -10.37 -46.41 -1.51
C TYR A 159 -11.34 -47.59 -1.55
N ALA A 160 -11.67 -48.11 -2.74
CA ALA A 160 -12.64 -49.20 -2.90
C ALA A 160 -12.07 -50.59 -2.53
N THR A 161 -10.77 -50.70 -2.24
CA THR A 161 -10.16 -51.98 -1.87
C THR A 161 -10.38 -52.25 -0.37
N PRO A 162 -11.04 -53.35 0.02
CA PRO A 162 -11.19 -53.72 1.42
C PRO A 162 -9.83 -53.97 2.08
N GLU A 163 -9.65 -53.50 3.31
CA GLU A 163 -8.39 -53.67 4.07
C GLU A 163 -7.97 -55.14 4.19
N GLU A 164 -8.93 -56.07 4.19
CA GLU A 164 -8.70 -57.50 4.23
C GLU A 164 -7.88 -58.02 3.03
N ASP A 165 -8.10 -57.45 1.85
CA ASP A 165 -7.41 -57.85 0.62
C ASP A 165 -5.99 -57.27 0.58
N TYR A 166 -5.81 -56.07 1.13
CA TYR A 166 -4.49 -55.45 1.31
C TYR A 166 -3.62 -56.27 2.27
N VAL A 167 -4.18 -56.70 3.42
CA VAL A 167 -3.46 -57.52 4.41
C VAL A 167 -3.11 -58.91 3.86
N LYS A 168 -4.00 -59.52 3.06
CA LYS A 168 -3.71 -60.81 2.40
C LYS A 168 -2.60 -60.69 1.35
N ALA A 169 -2.58 -59.61 0.57
CA ALA A 169 -1.53 -59.35 -0.42
C ALA A 169 -0.16 -59.13 0.25
N ALA A 170 -0.10 -58.32 1.31
CA ALA A 170 1.13 -58.05 2.05
C ALA A 170 1.72 -59.30 2.75
N LYS A 171 0.86 -60.19 3.26
CA LYS A 171 1.28 -61.47 3.83
C LYS A 171 1.80 -62.46 2.78
N ARG A 172 1.28 -62.42 1.55
CA ARG A 172 1.76 -63.26 0.43
C ARG A 172 3.13 -62.81 -0.09
N SER A 173 3.39 -61.51 -0.16
CA SER A 173 4.69 -60.97 -0.59
C SER A 173 5.82 -61.17 0.42
N GLY A 174 5.51 -61.30 1.71
CA GLY A 174 6.51 -61.58 2.76
C GLY A 174 7.01 -63.03 2.82
N HIS A 175 6.35 -63.96 2.13
CA HIS A 175 6.70 -65.39 2.14
C HIS A 175 7.64 -65.81 0.98
N HIS A 176 7.98 -64.88 0.07
CA HIS A 176 8.81 -65.18 -1.11
C HIS A 176 10.27 -64.67 -0.99
N ALA A 177 10.70 -64.21 0.18
CA ALA A 177 12.01 -63.59 0.41
C ALA A 177 12.97 -64.44 1.27
N THR A 178 12.87 -65.77 1.20
CA THR A 178 13.88 -66.70 1.70
C THR A 178 13.92 -67.94 0.81
N ASP A 179 14.79 -67.92 -0.18
CA ASP A 179 15.50 -69.10 -0.69
C ASP A 179 16.89 -68.64 -1.16
#